data_AF-A0A6L7QJC7-F1
#
_entry.id   AF-A0A6L7QJC7-F1
#
_cell.length_a   1.000
_cell.length_b   1.000
_cell.length_c   1.000
_cell.angle_alpha   90.00
_cell.angle_beta   90.00
_cell.angle_gamma   90.00
#
_symmetry.space_group_name_H-M   'P 1'
#
loop_
_entity.id
_entity.type
_entity.pdbx_description
1 polymer ?
#
loop_
_entity_poly.entity_id
_entity_poly.type
_entity_poly.pdbx_seq_one_letter_code
_entity_poly.pdbx_strand_id
1 'polypeptide(L)'
;MRLSPREIDKLVLHNAGFVAQKRYARGLRLNYPEATALIAAQLLEFIRDGERVATLMDKGKQLLGIEDVLPGVPEMVHEVQVEGTFPDGTKLVTVHQPICRARGNAELALYGSGLVRVGETWSPDNASSAAPGEALVA
;
A
#
# COMPACT_ATOMS: atom_id res chain seq x y z
N MET A 1 -23.76 -9.91 -10.01
CA MET A 1 -22.48 -10.61 -10.23
C MET A 1 -22.52 -11.96 -9.53
N ARG A 2 -21.76 -12.95 -9.99
CA ARG A 2 -21.59 -14.24 -9.30
C ARG A 2 -20.16 -14.31 -8.73
N LEU A 3 -19.91 -13.54 -7.67
CA LEU A 3 -18.58 -13.44 -7.08
C LEU A 3 -18.24 -14.71 -6.31
N SER A 4 -17.08 -15.28 -6.61
CA SER A 4 -16.45 -16.32 -5.78
C SER A 4 -15.94 -15.73 -4.46
N PRO A 5 -15.77 -16.55 -3.40
CA PRO A 5 -15.18 -16.09 -2.14
C PRO A 5 -13.85 -15.36 -2.32
N ARG A 6 -13.00 -15.86 -3.23
CA ARG A 6 -11.71 -15.25 -3.55
C ARG A 6 -11.85 -13.85 -4.16
N GLU A 7 -12.84 -13.63 -5.01
CA GLU A 7 -13.09 -12.29 -5.57
C GLU A 7 -13.59 -11.32 -4.49
N ILE A 8 -14.40 -11.80 -3.55
CA ILE A 8 -14.84 -11.01 -2.39
C ILE A 8 -13.63 -10.60 -1.53
N ASP A 9 -12.71 -11.53 -1.24
CA ASP A 9 -11.49 -11.23 -0.48
C ASP A 9 -10.62 -10.19 -1.18
N LYS A 10 -10.52 -10.24 -2.52
CA LYS A 10 -9.78 -9.24 -3.31
C LYS A 10 -10.44 -7.86 -3.27
N LEU A 11 -11.77 -7.79 -3.21
CA LEU A 11 -12.48 -6.52 -2.99
C LEU A 11 -12.19 -5.95 -1.59
N VAL A 12 -12.16 -6.81 -0.56
CA VAL A 12 -11.79 -6.38 0.81
C VAL A 12 -10.34 -5.89 0.86
N LEU A 13 -9.41 -6.59 0.21
CA LEU A 13 -8.01 -6.18 0.07
C LEU A 13 -7.88 -4.84 -0.65
N HIS A 14 -8.59 -4.66 -1.77
CA HIS A 14 -8.61 -3.38 -2.49
C HIS A 14 -9.14 -2.25 -1.59
N ASN A 15 -10.22 -2.48 -0.82
CA ASN A 15 -10.75 -1.49 0.12
C ASN A 15 -9.72 -1.10 1.20
N ALA A 16 -8.99 -2.07 1.76
CA ALA A 16 -7.92 -1.80 2.70
C ALA A 16 -6.79 -0.96 2.06
N GLY A 17 -6.41 -1.30 0.82
CA GLY A 17 -5.45 -0.54 0.03
C GLY A 17 -5.91 0.89 -0.23
N PHE A 18 -7.18 1.10 -0.60
CA PHE A 18 -7.74 2.43 -0.83
C PHE A 18 -7.82 3.27 0.46
N VAL A 19 -8.10 2.65 1.61
CA VAL A 19 -7.98 3.31 2.92
C VAL A 19 -6.54 3.78 3.16
N ALA A 20 -5.55 2.94 2.87
CA ALA A 20 -4.14 3.30 2.98
C ALA A 20 -3.75 4.42 1.99
N GLN A 21 -4.24 4.38 0.74
CA GLN A 21 -4.03 5.45 -0.23
C GLN A 21 -4.59 6.80 0.23
N LYS A 22 -5.80 6.84 0.80
CA LYS A 22 -6.36 8.09 1.37
C LYS A 22 -5.51 8.66 2.50
N ARG A 23 -4.91 7.79 3.32
CA ARG A 23 -4.01 8.18 4.42
C ARG A 23 -2.68 8.69 3.88
N TYR A 24 -2.08 7.95 2.95
CA TYR A 24 -0.86 8.32 2.25
C TYR A 24 -1.01 9.65 1.50
N ALA A 25 -2.13 9.86 0.81
CA ALA A 25 -2.42 11.05 0.04
C ALA A 25 -2.44 12.34 0.88
N ARG A 26 -2.82 12.26 2.17
CA ARG A 26 -2.76 13.40 3.11
C ARG A 26 -1.48 13.45 3.95
N GLY A 27 -0.44 12.75 3.52
CA GLY A 27 0.89 12.76 4.14
C GLY A 27 1.07 11.83 5.35
N LEU A 28 0.13 10.94 5.67
CA LEU A 28 0.31 10.04 6.82
C LEU A 28 1.38 8.98 6.53
N ARG A 29 2.34 8.80 7.44
CA ARG A 29 3.22 7.63 7.44
C ARG A 29 2.43 6.36 7.71
N LEU A 30 2.55 5.39 6.82
CA LEU A 30 1.81 4.15 6.90
C LEU A 30 2.41 3.18 7.92
N ASN A 31 1.56 2.45 8.61
CA ASN A 31 1.99 1.30 9.41
C ASN A 31 2.12 0.03 8.54
N TYR A 32 2.53 -1.09 9.16
CA TYR A 32 2.72 -2.37 8.48
C TYR A 32 1.52 -2.86 7.64
N PRO A 33 0.28 -2.99 8.20
CA PRO A 33 -0.84 -3.48 7.41
C PRO A 33 -1.27 -2.50 6.31
N GLU A 34 -1.15 -1.18 6.54
CA GLU A 34 -1.46 -0.17 5.53
C GLU A 34 -0.49 -0.22 4.35
N ALA A 35 0.81 -0.31 4.62
CA ALA A 35 1.84 -0.41 3.58
C ALA A 35 1.63 -1.68 2.73
N THR A 36 1.41 -2.82 3.40
CA THR A 36 1.15 -4.10 2.74
C THR A 36 -0.11 -4.05 1.86
N ALA A 37 -1.21 -3.50 2.39
CA ALA A 37 -2.47 -3.38 1.66
C ALA A 37 -2.36 -2.45 0.45
N LEU A 38 -1.68 -1.30 0.59
CA LEU A 38 -1.45 -0.37 -0.53
C LEU A 38 -0.66 -1.05 -1.64
N ILE A 39 0.47 -1.68 -1.31
CA ILE A 39 1.31 -2.37 -2.30
C ILE A 39 0.50 -3.46 -3.00
N ALA A 40 -0.21 -4.30 -2.25
CA ALA A 40 -0.99 -5.40 -2.82
C ALA A 40 -2.14 -4.91 -3.71
N ALA A 41 -2.84 -3.85 -3.32
CA ALA A 41 -3.90 -3.25 -4.13
C ALA A 41 -3.34 -2.66 -5.44
N GLN A 42 -2.22 -1.95 -5.38
CA GLN A 42 -1.58 -1.39 -6.57
C GLN A 42 -1.08 -2.46 -7.53
N LEU A 43 -0.49 -3.53 -7.01
CA LEU A 43 -0.13 -4.68 -7.84
C LEU A 43 -1.35 -5.25 -8.57
N LEU A 44 -2.51 -5.36 -7.92
CA LEU A 44 -3.74 -5.84 -8.57
C LEU A 44 -4.23 -4.89 -9.68
N GLU A 45 -4.13 -3.58 -9.50
CA GLU A 45 -4.49 -2.60 -10.54
C GLU A 45 -3.55 -2.71 -11.76
N PHE A 46 -2.24 -2.83 -11.55
CA PHE A 46 -1.31 -3.02 -12.67
C PHE A 46 -1.45 -4.39 -13.35
N ILE A 47 -1.85 -5.44 -12.61
CA ILE A 47 -2.24 -6.72 -13.19
C ILE A 47 -3.45 -6.55 -14.09
N ARG A 48 -4.45 -5.77 -13.63
CA ARG A 48 -5.66 -5.48 -14.41
C ARG A 48 -5.34 -4.75 -15.72
N ASP A 49 -4.31 -3.92 -15.73
CA ASP A 49 -3.81 -3.22 -16.92
C ASP A 49 -2.93 -4.08 -17.84
N GLY A 50 -2.63 -5.32 -17.44
CA GLY A 50 -1.91 -6.29 -18.27
C GLY A 50 -0.39 -6.17 -18.19
N GLU A 51 0.15 -5.58 -17.13
CA GLU A 51 1.59 -5.55 -16.92
C GLU A 51 2.18 -6.95 -16.68
N ARG A 52 3.46 -7.12 -17.00
CA ARG A 52 4.15 -8.41 -16.83
C ARG A 52 4.57 -8.60 -15.38
N VAL A 53 4.55 -9.86 -14.90
CA VAL A 53 5.01 -10.25 -13.55
C VAL A 53 6.38 -9.62 -13.21
N ALA A 54 7.37 -9.73 -14.11
CA ALA A 54 8.69 -9.17 -13.89
C ALA A 54 8.67 -7.63 -13.67
N THR A 55 7.87 -6.91 -14.45
CA THR A 55 7.70 -5.45 -14.29
C THR A 55 7.09 -5.10 -12.94
N LEU A 56 6.13 -5.91 -12.48
CA LEU A 56 5.46 -5.69 -11.20
C LEU A 56 6.38 -5.92 -10.00
N MET A 57 7.30 -6.88 -10.10
CA MET A 57 8.31 -7.13 -9.07
C MET A 57 9.18 -5.88 -8.84
N ASP A 58 9.52 -5.17 -9.92
CA ASP A 58 10.30 -3.94 -9.84
C ASP A 58 9.44 -2.73 -9.47
N LYS A 59 8.22 -2.60 -10.03
CA LYS A 59 7.29 -1.51 -9.70
C LYS A 59 6.86 -1.52 -8.24
N GLY A 60 6.64 -2.70 -7.65
CA GLY A 60 6.29 -2.83 -6.24
C GLY A 60 7.31 -2.21 -5.30
N LYS A 61 8.60 -2.22 -5.67
CA LYS A 61 9.70 -1.57 -4.91
C LYS A 61 9.76 -0.05 -5.03
N GLN A 62 8.91 0.53 -5.87
CA GLN A 62 8.89 1.97 -6.14
C GLN A 62 7.68 2.65 -5.49
N LEU A 63 6.69 1.90 -5.01
CA LEU A 63 5.45 2.46 -4.49
C LEU A 63 5.70 3.28 -3.23
N LEU A 64 6.34 2.68 -2.24
CA LEU A 64 6.58 3.30 -0.93
C LEU A 64 8.08 3.38 -0.65
N GLY A 65 8.51 4.52 -0.14
CA GLY A 65 9.84 4.72 0.44
C GLY A 65 9.85 4.57 1.95
N ILE A 66 11.04 4.55 2.52
CA ILE A 66 11.28 4.55 3.96
C ILE A 66 10.65 5.78 4.63
N GLU A 67 10.66 6.93 3.94
CA GLU A 67 10.04 8.17 4.43
C GLU A 67 8.51 8.08 4.56
N ASP A 68 7.87 7.18 3.80
CA ASP A 68 6.42 7.05 3.66
C ASP A 68 5.77 6.15 4.73
N VAL A 69 6.59 5.49 5.55
CA VAL A 69 6.15 4.50 6.52
C VAL A 69 6.71 4.80 7.91
N LEU A 70 6.11 4.21 8.94
CA LEU A 70 6.63 4.32 10.30
C LEU A 70 8.00 3.64 10.42
N PRO A 71 8.86 4.08 11.35
CA PRO A 71 10.12 3.39 11.66
C PRO A 71 9.89 1.90 11.98
N GLY A 72 10.78 1.03 11.51
CA GLY A 72 10.67 -0.43 11.68
C GLY A 72 9.81 -1.14 10.64
N VAL A 73 8.93 -0.43 9.94
CA VAL A 73 8.09 -1.03 8.88
C VAL A 73 8.92 -1.57 7.70
N PRO A 74 9.96 -0.87 7.19
CA PRO A 74 10.80 -1.41 6.11
C PRO A 74 11.41 -2.77 6.44
N GLU A 75 11.81 -2.98 7.69
CA GLU A 75 12.41 -4.22 8.17
C GLU A 75 11.36 -5.32 8.38
N MET A 76 10.12 -4.96 8.72
CA MET A 76 9.02 -5.91 8.93
C MET A 76 8.41 -6.44 7.62
N VAL A 77 8.34 -5.62 6.58
CA VAL A 77 7.75 -6.01 5.28
C VAL A 77 8.81 -6.70 4.41
N HIS A 78 9.09 -7.97 4.70
CA HIS A 78 10.05 -8.75 3.92
C HIS A 78 9.61 -8.99 2.48
N GLU A 79 8.32 -9.22 2.27
CA GLU A 79 7.73 -9.37 0.95
C GLU A 79 6.23 -9.07 0.97
N VAL A 80 5.70 -8.72 -0.21
CA VAL A 80 4.26 -8.64 -0.46
C VAL A 80 3.93 -9.58 -1.61
N GLN A 81 2.97 -10.46 -1.36
CA GLN A 81 2.53 -11.47 -2.30
C GLN A 81 1.07 -11.22 -2.70
N VAL A 82 0.80 -11.23 -4.01
CA VAL A 82 -0.57 -11.16 -4.50
C VAL A 82 -0.75 -12.02 -5.73
N GLU A 83 -1.81 -12.82 -5.72
CA GLU A 83 -2.28 -13.48 -6.93
C GLU A 83 -3.34 -12.64 -7.64
N GLY A 84 -3.18 -12.47 -8.95
CA GLY A 84 -4.14 -11.77 -9.81
C GLY A 84 -4.31 -12.46 -11.15
N THR A 85 -5.37 -12.09 -11.88
CA THR A 85 -5.71 -12.67 -13.19
C THR A 85 -5.11 -11.82 -14.31
N PHE A 86 -4.05 -12.34 -14.91
CA PHE A 86 -3.40 -11.76 -16.08
C PHE A 86 -4.14 -12.21 -17.36
N PRO A 87 -3.85 -11.59 -18.52
CA PRO A 87 -4.38 -12.06 -19.81
C PRO A 87 -4.10 -13.54 -20.12
N ASP A 88 -3.03 -14.10 -19.55
CA ASP A 88 -2.61 -15.50 -19.70
C ASP A 88 -2.93 -16.38 -18.46
N GLY A 89 -3.88 -15.94 -17.63
CA GLY A 89 -4.38 -16.66 -16.46
C GLY A 89 -3.85 -16.15 -15.13
N THR A 90 -4.19 -16.84 -14.05
CA THR A 90 -3.82 -16.43 -12.69
C THR A 90 -2.33 -16.69 -12.42
N LYS A 91 -1.61 -15.66 -11.94
CA LYS A 91 -0.21 -15.78 -11.51
C LYS A 91 -0.02 -15.17 -10.12
N LEU A 92 0.97 -15.67 -9.40
CA LEU A 92 1.49 -15.08 -8.17
C LEU A 92 2.55 -14.03 -8.51
N VAL A 93 2.44 -12.84 -7.92
CA VAL A 93 3.48 -11.82 -7.92
C VAL A 93 4.02 -11.71 -6.50
N THR A 94 5.35 -11.80 -6.37
CA THR A 94 6.04 -11.60 -5.10
C THR A 94 7.02 -10.45 -5.24
N VAL A 95 6.83 -9.41 -4.43
CA VAL A 95 7.74 -8.27 -4.33
C VAL A 95 8.56 -8.44 -3.06
N HIS A 96 9.83 -8.81 -3.20
CA HIS A 96 10.76 -8.89 -2.08
C HIS A 96 11.26 -7.49 -1.69
N GLN A 97 11.33 -7.21 -0.40
CA GLN A 97 11.79 -5.94 0.19
C GLN A 97 11.19 -4.72 -0.54
N PRO A 98 9.85 -4.59 -0.56
CA PRO A 98 9.17 -3.55 -1.32
C PRO A 98 9.48 -2.13 -0.83
N ILE A 99 9.93 -1.98 0.42
CA ILE A 99 10.28 -0.68 1.02
C ILE A 99 11.80 -0.62 1.18
N CYS A 100 12.52 -0.45 0.08
CA CYS A 100 13.99 -0.45 0.05
C CYS A 100 14.62 0.86 -0.45
N ARG A 101 13.80 1.86 -0.76
CA ARG A 101 14.23 3.17 -1.26
C ARG A 101 13.95 4.25 -0.23
N ALA A 102 14.74 5.33 -0.22
CA ALA A 102 14.45 6.49 0.63
C ALA A 102 13.05 7.07 0.34
N ARG A 103 12.74 7.26 -0.94
CA ARG A 103 11.48 7.85 -1.42
C ARG A 103 10.72 6.88 -2.33
N GLY A 104 9.41 6.84 -2.16
CA GLY A 104 8.47 6.19 -3.06
C GLY A 104 8.06 7.10 -4.22
N ASN A 105 7.29 6.54 -5.15
CA ASN A 105 6.67 7.23 -6.26
C ASN A 105 5.17 7.38 -5.96
N ALA A 106 4.77 8.59 -5.59
CA ALA A 106 3.39 8.88 -5.22
C ALA A 106 2.40 8.67 -6.37
N GLU A 107 2.79 8.90 -7.62
CA GLU A 107 1.94 8.66 -8.78
C GLU A 107 1.63 7.17 -8.94
N LEU A 108 2.63 6.31 -8.74
CA LEU A 108 2.43 4.86 -8.74
C LEU A 108 1.65 4.39 -7.51
N ALA A 109 1.94 4.92 -6.32
CA ALA A 109 1.25 4.55 -5.09
C ALA A 109 -0.25 4.94 -5.09
N LEU A 110 -0.61 6.00 -5.83
CA LEU A 110 -1.97 6.54 -5.94
C LEU A 110 -2.62 6.23 -7.30
N TYR A 111 -2.00 5.41 -8.14
CA TYR A 111 -2.54 5.07 -9.45
C TYR A 111 -3.96 4.48 -9.34
N GLY A 112 -4.85 4.90 -10.25
CA GLY A 112 -6.26 4.51 -10.28
C GLY A 112 -7.15 5.09 -9.16
N SER A 113 -6.58 5.71 -8.13
CA SER A 113 -7.34 6.15 -6.95
C SER A 113 -8.08 7.49 -7.11
N GLY A 114 -7.67 8.30 -8.09
CA GLY A 114 -8.12 9.70 -8.23
C GLY A 114 -7.61 10.66 -7.15
N LEU A 115 -6.72 10.19 -6.27
CA LEU A 115 -6.13 10.99 -5.20
C LEU A 115 -4.81 11.62 -5.65
N VAL A 116 -4.46 12.72 -5.01
CA VAL A 116 -3.16 13.39 -5.17
C VAL A 116 -2.50 13.47 -3.81
N ARG A 117 -1.18 13.24 -3.76
CA ARG A 117 -0.42 13.40 -2.52
C ARG A 117 -0.23 14.89 -2.24
N VAL A 118 -0.71 15.34 -1.07
CA VAL A 118 -0.67 16.73 -0.63
C VAL A 118 0.03 16.81 0.73
N GLY A 119 0.87 17.84 0.88
CA GLY A 119 1.50 18.19 2.15
C GLY A 119 2.76 17.39 2.48
N GLU A 120 3.33 17.70 3.65
CA GLU A 120 4.49 17.02 4.22
C GLU A 120 4.10 15.72 4.93
N THR A 121 5.07 14.81 5.01
CA THR A 121 4.85 13.52 5.66
C THR A 121 4.83 13.68 7.19
N TRP A 122 3.80 13.14 7.86
CA TRP A 122 3.61 13.25 9.30
C TRP A 122 3.17 11.91 9.93
N SER A 123 3.23 11.83 11.26
CA SER A 123 2.73 10.69 12.03
C SER A 123 1.88 11.18 13.18
N PRO A 124 0.81 10.47 13.57
CA PRO A 124 0.05 10.82 14.75
C PRO A 124 0.93 10.72 15.99
N ASP A 125 0.73 11.62 16.95
CA ASP A 125 1.31 11.46 18.27
C ASP A 125 0.52 10.36 19.00
N ASN A 126 1.12 9.17 19.06
CA ASN A 126 0.56 7.99 19.74
C ASN A 126 1.14 7.83 21.15
N ALA A 127 1.80 8.85 21.71
CA ALA A 127 2.23 8.81 23.09
C ALA A 127 1.01 8.59 24.00
N SER A 128 1.04 7.52 24.80
CA SER A 128 0.04 7.29 25.83
C SER A 128 0.15 8.42 26.86
N SER A 129 -0.73 9.42 26.79
CA SER A 129 -0.87 10.38 27.88
C SER A 129 -1.44 9.66 29.11
N ALA A 130 -1.11 10.14 30.31
CA ALA A 130 -1.64 9.57 31.56
C ALA A 130 -3.15 9.86 31.75
N ALA A 131 -3.74 10.71 30.89
CA ALA A 131 -5.13 11.15 30.96
C ALA A 131 -5.93 10.53 29.79
N PRO A 132 -6.76 9.51 30.05
CA PRO A 132 -7.67 8.96 29.05
C PRO A 132 -8.58 10.06 28.48
N GLY A 133 -8.56 10.27 27.17
CA GLY A 133 -9.44 11.23 26.48
C GLY A 133 -8.87 12.63 26.26
N GLU A 134 -7.63 12.90 26.64
CA GLU A 134 -6.94 14.11 26.22
C GLU A 134 -6.60 13.99 24.72
N ALA A 135 -7.43 14.59 23.88
CA ALA A 135 -7.08 14.78 22.49
C ALA A 135 -5.86 15.70 22.43
N LEU A 136 -4.75 15.20 21.87
CA LEU A 136 -3.65 16.05 21.42
C LEU A 136 -4.13 16.77 20.16
N VAL A 137 -4.95 17.81 20.37
CA VAL A 137 -5.32 18.76 19.32
C VAL A 137 -4.11 19.67 19.14
N ALA A 138 -3.53 19.65 17.95
CA ALA A 138 -2.53 20.62 17.52
C ALA A 138 -3.13 22.04 17.46
#